data_AF-A0A645EMY5-F1
#
_entry.id   AF-A0A645EMY5-F1
#
_cell.length_a   1.000
_cell.length_b   1.000
_cell.length_c   1.000
_cell.angle_alpha   90.00
_cell.angle_beta   90.00
_cell.angle_gamma   90.00
#
_symmetry.space_group_name_H-M   'P 1'
#
loop_
_entity.id
_entity.type
_entity.pdbx_description
1 polymer ?
#
loop_
_entity_poly.entity_id
_entity_poly.type
_entity_poly.pdbx_seq_one_letter_code
_entity_poly.pdbx_strand_id
1 'polypeptide(L)'
;MDGIGPDRLNIKKLLSRLDETVSEVIIATNPSVEGEATAMYLGRLIKPMGIKVTRLAYGLPAGGELEYADELTLARAFEGRTQL
;
A
#
# COMPACT_ATOMS: atom_id res chain seq x y z
N MET A 1 4.89 -0.71 19.48
CA MET A 1 5.24 -1.58 18.34
C MET A 1 5.36 -3.00 18.86
N ASP A 2 4.50 -3.91 18.41
CA ASP A 2 4.33 -5.28 18.97
C ASP A 2 5.49 -6.25 18.68
N GLY A 3 6.67 -5.73 18.29
CA GLY A 3 7.87 -6.55 18.02
C GLY A 3 7.73 -7.50 16.84
N ILE A 4 6.76 -7.31 15.94
CA ILE A 4 6.56 -8.15 14.76
C ILE A 4 7.46 -7.66 13.62
N GLY A 5 8.50 -8.44 13.32
CA GLY A 5 9.43 -8.18 12.21
C GLY A 5 9.01 -8.87 10.89
N PRO A 6 9.65 -8.49 9.76
CA PRO A 6 9.44 -9.09 8.43
C PRO A 6 9.58 -10.62 8.40
N ASP A 7 10.47 -11.16 9.21
CA ASP A 7 10.78 -12.58 9.40
C ASP A 7 9.61 -13.37 10.01
N ARG A 8 8.67 -12.69 10.67
CA ARG A 8 7.40 -13.29 11.14
C ARG A 8 6.26 -13.19 10.12
N LEU A 9 6.52 -12.60 8.96
CA LEU A 9 5.56 -12.46 7.86
C LEU A 9 5.95 -13.37 6.69
N ASN A 10 4.96 -13.71 5.85
CA ASN A 10 5.16 -14.60 4.70
C ASN A 10 5.85 -13.91 3.49
N ILE A 11 6.75 -12.95 3.74
CA ILE A 11 7.38 -12.12 2.71
C ILE A 11 8.28 -12.97 1.81
N LYS A 12 9.05 -13.90 2.36
CA LYS A 12 9.91 -14.80 1.56
C LYS A 12 9.09 -15.60 0.53
N LYS A 13 7.93 -16.12 0.94
CA LYS A 13 7.02 -16.87 0.07
C LYS A 13 6.33 -15.97 -0.96
N LEU A 14 6.11 -14.70 -0.65
CA LEU A 14 5.65 -13.73 -1.63
C LEU A 14 6.73 -13.52 -2.70
N LEU A 15 7.97 -13.23 -2.31
CA LEU A 15 9.07 -12.98 -3.24
C LEU A 15 9.35 -14.18 -4.15
N SER A 16 9.24 -15.41 -3.65
CA SER A 16 9.42 -16.61 -4.47
C SER A 16 8.34 -16.82 -5.55
N ARG A 17 7.21 -16.11 -5.47
CA ARG A 17 6.14 -16.14 -6.48
C ARG A 17 6.31 -15.06 -7.55
N LEU A 18 7.25 -14.14 -7.36
CA LEU A 18 7.48 -13.04 -8.28
C LEU A 18 8.53 -13.48 -9.30
N ASP A 19 8.07 -13.73 -10.51
CA ASP A 19 8.89 -14.03 -11.67
C ASP A 19 8.59 -13.04 -12.80
N GLU A 20 9.20 -13.26 -13.97
CA GLU A 20 9.06 -12.38 -15.15
C GLU A 20 7.63 -12.37 -15.73
N THR A 21 6.75 -13.28 -15.32
CA THR A 21 5.34 -13.29 -15.75
C THR A 21 4.47 -12.31 -14.96
N VAL A 22 4.96 -11.85 -13.80
CA VAL A 22 4.24 -10.89 -12.96
C VAL A 22 4.54 -9.47 -13.44
N SER A 23 3.54 -8.84 -14.04
CA SER A 23 3.65 -7.46 -14.52
C SER A 23 3.46 -6.41 -13.42
N GLU A 24 2.67 -6.72 -12.38
CA GLU A 24 2.33 -5.77 -11.31
C GLU A 24 2.06 -6.46 -9.96
N VAL A 25 2.50 -5.81 -8.88
CA VAL A 25 2.14 -6.14 -7.50
C VAL A 25 1.37 -4.98 -6.89
N ILE A 26 0.11 -5.24 -6.53
CA ILE A 26 -0.76 -4.27 -5.84
C ILE A 26 -0.67 -4.51 -4.33
N ILE A 27 -0.17 -3.53 -3.59
CA ILE A 27 -0.08 -3.61 -2.13
C ILE A 27 -1.38 -3.11 -1.50
N ALA A 28 -2.13 -4.04 -0.92
CA ALA A 28 -3.42 -3.83 -0.26
C ALA A 28 -3.37 -3.97 1.27
N THR A 29 -2.22 -3.70 1.91
CA THR A 29 -2.15 -3.61 3.37
C THR A 29 -2.96 -2.42 3.89
N ASN A 30 -3.50 -2.54 5.11
CA ASN A 30 -4.35 -1.52 5.72
C ASN A 30 -3.74 -0.11 5.69
N PRO A 31 -4.59 0.93 5.68
CA PRO A 31 -4.16 2.32 5.70
C PRO A 31 -3.68 2.81 7.09
N SER A 32 -3.02 1.94 7.86
CA SER A 32 -2.45 2.26 9.17
C SER A 32 -0.95 2.56 9.08
N VAL A 33 -0.36 3.07 10.17
CA VAL A 33 1.09 3.31 10.24
C VAL A 33 1.89 2.04 9.96
N GLU A 34 1.48 0.91 10.53
CA GLU A 34 2.13 -0.40 10.35
C GLU A 34 1.92 -0.93 8.92
N GLY A 35 0.71 -0.76 8.39
CA GLY A 35 0.38 -1.16 7.03
C GLY A 35 1.17 -0.37 5.99
N GLU A 36 1.39 0.92 6.23
CA GLU A 36 2.21 1.79 5.39
C GLU A 36 3.70 1.44 5.50
N ALA A 37 4.21 1.21 6.70
CA ALA A 37 5.58 0.75 6.90
C ALA A 37 5.84 -0.58 6.16
N THR A 38 4.88 -1.51 6.24
CA THR A 38 4.93 -2.80 5.53
C THR A 38 4.89 -2.59 4.02
N ALA A 39 4.04 -1.69 3.52
CA ALA A 39 3.93 -1.39 2.10
C ALA A 39 5.23 -0.79 1.53
N MET A 40 5.80 0.20 2.23
CA MET A 40 7.08 0.79 1.84
C MET A 40 8.20 -0.24 1.85
N TYR A 41 8.21 -1.14 2.83
CA TYR A 41 9.18 -2.22 2.91
C TYR A 41 9.07 -3.18 1.72
N LEU A 42 7.87 -3.66 1.40
CA LEU A 42 7.61 -4.52 0.24
C LEU A 42 7.98 -3.82 -1.08
N GLY A 43 7.62 -2.54 -1.23
CA GLY A 43 7.97 -1.76 -2.41
C GLY A 43 9.48 -1.67 -2.63
N ARG A 44 10.26 -1.47 -1.56
CA ARG A 44 11.74 -1.47 -1.65
C ARG A 44 12.32 -2.83 -2.05
N LEU A 45 11.70 -3.93 -1.63
CA LEU A 45 12.16 -5.28 -1.97
C LEU A 45 11.83 -5.68 -3.41
N ILE A 46 10.65 -5.28 -3.90
CA ILE A 46 10.15 -5.72 -5.21
C ILE A 46 10.65 -4.82 -6.35
N LYS A 47 10.84 -3.51 -6.11
CA LYS A 47 11.27 -2.54 -7.14
C LYS A 47 12.56 -2.95 -7.90
N PRO A 48 13.60 -3.52 -7.27
CA PRO A 48 14.80 -4.00 -7.98
C PRO A 48 14.54 -5.15 -8.96
N MET A 49 13.44 -5.87 -8.81
CA MET A 49 13.06 -6.98 -9.71
C MET A 49 12.47 -6.49 -11.04
N GLY A 50 12.32 -5.17 -11.24
CA GLY A 50 11.74 -4.59 -12.44
C GLY A 50 10.21 -4.69 -12.53
N ILE A 51 9.56 -5.24 -11.49
CA ILE A 51 8.10 -5.40 -11.43
C ILE A 51 7.46 -4.09 -10.98
N LYS A 52 6.37 -3.68 -11.63
CA LYS A 52 5.58 -2.51 -11.24
C LYS A 52 4.97 -2.76 -9.86
N VAL A 53 5.15 -1.83 -8.94
CA VAL A 53 4.52 -1.89 -7.61
C VAL A 53 3.58 -0.71 -7.47
N THR A 54 2.33 -0.98 -7.14
CA THR A 54 1.30 0.03 -6.89
C THR A 54 0.63 -0.21 -5.56
N ARG A 55 -0.09 0.80 -5.08
CA ARG A 55 -0.81 0.77 -3.82
C ARG A 55 -2.25 1.18 -4.08
N LEU A 56 -3.18 0.59 -3.34
CA LEU A 56 -4.57 1.03 -3.37
C LEU A 56 -4.65 2.52 -2.99
N ALA A 57 -5.57 3.22 -3.64
CA ALA A 57 -5.78 4.63 -3.38
C ALA A 57 -6.24 4.85 -1.93
N TYR A 58 -5.83 5.99 -1.39
CA TYR A 58 -6.29 6.50 -0.11
C TYR A 58 -7.19 7.69 -0.36
N GLY A 59 -8.29 7.78 0.37
CA GLY A 59 -9.18 8.92 0.27
C GLY A 59 -10.58 8.58 0.77
N LEU A 60 -11.53 9.37 0.31
CA LEU A 60 -12.90 9.30 0.76
C LEU A 60 -13.60 8.05 0.22
N PRO A 61 -14.40 7.34 1.04
CA PRO A 61 -15.23 6.26 0.55
C PRO A 61 -16.35 6.81 -0.34
N ALA A 62 -16.75 6.02 -1.33
CA ALA A 62 -17.92 6.35 -2.14
C ALA A 62 -19.18 6.44 -1.26
N GLY A 63 -19.92 7.55 -1.41
CA GLY A 63 -21.12 7.81 -0.59
C GLY A 63 -20.84 8.33 0.82
N GLY A 64 -19.58 8.57 1.19
CA GLY A 64 -19.23 9.28 2.43
C GLY A 64 -19.45 10.78 2.30
N GLU A 65 -19.80 11.44 3.40
CA GLU A 65 -19.92 12.90 3.47
C GLU A 65 -18.62 13.51 4.02
N LEU A 66 -18.24 14.69 3.49
CA LEU A 66 -17.01 15.38 3.88
C LEU A 66 -16.99 15.77 5.37
N GLU A 67 -18.14 16.09 5.94
CA GLU A 67 -18.28 16.52 7.34
C GLU A 67 -17.86 15.43 8.34
N TYR A 68 -17.97 14.16 7.95
CA TYR A 68 -17.60 13.02 8.81
C TYR A 68 -16.22 12.43 8.48
N ALA A 69 -15.51 13.00 7.51
CA ALA A 69 -14.18 12.55 7.16
C ALA A 69 -13.13 13.17 8.09
N ASP A 70 -12.18 12.36 8.55
CA ASP A 70 -11.05 12.86 9.33
C ASP A 70 -10.07 13.64 8.43
N GLU A 71 -9.28 14.52 9.06
CA GLU A 71 -8.33 15.40 8.36
C GLU A 71 -7.30 14.64 7.53
N LEU A 72 -6.85 13.46 8.01
CA LEU A 72 -5.87 12.65 7.30
C LEU A 72 -6.48 12.05 6.02
N THR A 73 -7.70 11.50 6.11
CA THR A 73 -8.43 10.99 4.94
C THR A 73 -8.67 12.09 3.91
N LEU A 74 -9.05 13.30 4.36
CA LEU A 74 -9.23 14.46 3.47
C LEU A 74 -7.90 14.86 2.81
N ALA A 75 -6.82 14.97 3.56
CA ALA A 75 -5.50 15.27 3.03
C ALA A 75 -5.07 14.27 1.95
N ARG A 76 -5.28 12.96 2.19
CA ARG A 76 -5.00 11.90 1.22
C ARG A 76 -5.86 12.00 -0.04
N ALA A 77 -7.16 12.28 0.11
CA ALA A 77 -8.05 12.49 -1.04
C ALA A 77 -7.60 13.69 -1.88
N PHE A 78 -7.15 14.77 -1.25
CA PHE A 78 -6.61 15.94 -1.94
C PHE A 78 -5.26 15.69 -2.62
N GLU A 79 -4.35 14.94 -1.99
CA GLU A 79 -3.09 14.50 -2.60
C GLU A 79 -3.32 13.62 -3.84
N GLY A 80 -4.28 12.69 -3.75
CA GLY A 80 -4.63 11.74 -4.80
C GLY A 80 -5.61 12.26 -5.86
N ARG A 81 -5.93 13.57 -5.86
CA ARG A 81 -6.90 14.13 -6.81
C ARG A 81 -6.45 13.97 -8.26
N THR A 82 -7.39 13.63 -9.14
CA THR A 82 -7.13 13.46 -10.57
C THR A 82 -7.74 14.61 -11.37
N GLN A 83 -7.13 14.96 -12.49
CA GLN A 83 -7.76 15.85 -13.48
C GLN A 83 -8.89 15.10 -14.19
N LEU A 84 -9.93 15.84 -14.60
CA LEU A 84 -11.02 15.34 -15.46
C LEU A 84 -10.68 15.47 -16.94
#